data_AF-A0AAW1QAM7-F1
#
_entry.id   AF-A0AAW1QAM7-F1
#
_cell.length_a   1.000
_cell.length_b   1.000
_cell.length_c   1.000
_cell.angle_alpha   90.00
_cell.angle_beta   90.00
_cell.angle_gamma   90.00
#
_symmetry.space_group_name_H-M   'P 1'
#
loop_
_entity.id
_entity.type
_entity.pdbx_description
1 polymer ?
#
loop_
_entity_poly.entity_id
_entity_poly.type
_entity_poly.pdbx_seq_one_letter_code
_entity_poly.pdbx_strand_id
1 'polypeptide(L)'
;MALDTKSLLSSHAALLSCAWTAGTIGGIINCLIAPLCGALHLTTALGVQIVPPLLKDDLYSKTFWGGLWGLLLLLPWRKLTKHWALQAFLLGCFPSLVQLFLVFPLNTDAGAAGLGLGTLTPVFVFFFNTVGWSFPAFAWFALAAPHNREKYIADPAGNPLLD
;
A
#
# COMPACT_ATOMS: atom_id res chain seq x y z
N MET A 1 -21.63 -21.68 19.21
CA MET A 1 -20.40 -22.50 19.11
C MET A 1 -19.24 -21.59 19.47
N ALA A 2 -18.71 -21.67 20.68
CA ALA A 2 -17.59 -20.82 21.10
C ALA A 2 -16.35 -21.22 20.29
N LEU A 3 -15.74 -20.26 19.57
CA LEU A 3 -14.49 -20.49 18.85
C LEU A 3 -13.38 -20.80 19.86
N ASP A 4 -12.63 -21.88 19.64
CA ASP A 4 -11.45 -22.21 20.43
C ASP A 4 -10.42 -21.07 20.30
N THR A 5 -9.97 -20.50 21.42
CA THR A 5 -9.01 -19.39 21.47
C THR A 5 -7.75 -19.66 20.63
N LYS A 6 -7.30 -20.93 20.53
CA LYS A 6 -6.15 -21.31 19.70
C LYS A 6 -6.44 -21.14 18.21
N SER A 7 -7.65 -21.47 17.76
CA SER A 7 -8.09 -21.30 16.37
C SER A 7 -8.23 -19.82 15.98
N LEU A 8 -8.60 -18.99 16.94
CA LEU A 8 -8.71 -17.54 16.76
C LEU A 8 -7.30 -16.91 16.61
N LEU A 9 -6.37 -17.28 17.48
CA LEU A 9 -4.98 -16.79 17.44
C LEU A 9 -4.27 -17.17 16.14
N SER A 10 -4.42 -18.41 15.66
CA SER A 10 -3.81 -18.85 14.40
C SER A 10 -4.38 -18.09 13.20
N SER A 11 -5.68 -17.77 13.22
CA SER A 11 -6.34 -17.02 12.13
C SER A 11 -5.86 -15.56 12.07
N HIS A 12 -5.72 -14.88 13.21
CA HIS A 12 -5.18 -13.52 13.25
C HIS A 12 -3.71 -13.46 12.83
N ALA A 13 -2.89 -14.41 13.28
CA ALA A 13 -1.50 -14.52 12.87
C ALA A 13 -1.36 -14.76 11.36
N ALA A 14 -2.22 -15.60 10.78
CA ALA A 14 -2.26 -15.84 9.34
C ALA A 14 -2.63 -14.56 8.57
N LEU A 15 -3.63 -13.81 9.03
CA LEU A 15 -4.05 -12.55 8.40
C LEU A 15 -2.96 -11.49 8.45
N LEU A 16 -2.31 -11.31 9.60
CA LEU A 16 -1.17 -10.40 9.76
C LEU A 16 -0.04 -10.75 8.79
N SER A 17 0.33 -12.04 8.72
CA SER A 17 1.38 -12.52 7.83
C SER A 17 1.02 -12.31 6.35
N CYS A 18 -0.24 -12.59 5.97
CA CYS A 18 -0.74 -12.35 4.62
C CYS A 18 -0.73 -10.86 4.26
N ALA A 19 -1.18 -9.98 5.16
CA ALA A 19 -1.22 -8.54 4.95
C ALA A 19 0.19 -7.94 4.79
N TRP A 20 1.13 -8.36 5.65
CA TRP A 20 2.53 -7.97 5.54
C TRP A 20 3.15 -8.40 4.20
N THR A 21 2.92 -9.66 3.81
CA THR A 21 3.44 -10.21 2.55
C THR A 21 2.84 -9.49 1.34
N ALA A 22 1.53 -9.23 1.38
CA ALA A 22 0.83 -8.48 0.33
C ALA A 22 1.41 -7.06 0.16
N GLY A 23 1.58 -6.34 1.27
CA GLY A 23 2.19 -5.01 1.27
C GLY A 23 3.64 -5.04 0.77
N THR A 24 4.40 -6.05 1.16
CA THR A 24 5.78 -6.26 0.72
C THR A 24 5.86 -6.44 -0.79
N ILE A 25 4.99 -7.26 -1.38
CA ILE A 25 4.91 -7.46 -2.83
C ILE A 25 4.54 -6.17 -3.56
N GLY A 26 3.59 -5.40 -3.03
CA GLY A 26 3.31 -4.06 -3.53
C GLY A 26 4.54 -3.15 -3.44
N GLY A 27 5.32 -3.25 -2.38
CA GLY A 27 6.55 -2.48 -2.18
C GLY A 27 7.60 -2.79 -3.25
N ILE A 28 7.80 -4.07 -3.55
CA ILE A 28 8.68 -4.53 -4.62
C ILE A 28 8.22 -3.98 -5.99
N ILE A 29 6.92 -4.07 -6.29
CA ILE A 29 6.39 -3.55 -7.57
C ILE A 29 6.55 -2.03 -7.66
N ASN A 30 6.31 -1.30 -6.57
CA ASN A 30 6.56 0.14 -6.50
C ASN A 30 8.05 0.50 -6.71
N CYS A 31 8.96 -0.30 -6.15
CA CYS A 31 10.40 -0.16 -6.34
C CYS A 31 10.82 -0.35 -7.80
N LEU A 32 10.06 -1.13 -8.59
CA LEU A 32 10.37 -1.38 -10.00
C LEU A 32 9.70 -0.37 -10.95
N ILE A 33 8.45 0.02 -10.68
CA ILE A 33 7.67 0.84 -11.60
C ILE A 33 8.23 2.26 -11.75
N ALA A 34 8.69 2.87 -10.65
CA ALA A 34 9.15 4.26 -10.68
C ALA A 34 10.49 4.41 -11.44
N PRO A 35 11.51 3.56 -11.19
CA PRO A 35 12.72 3.56 -12.02
C PRO A 35 12.46 3.19 -13.48
N LEU A 36 11.52 2.27 -13.76
CA LEU A 36 11.15 1.93 -15.14
C LEU A 36 10.55 3.14 -15.87
N CYS A 37 9.64 3.89 -15.24
CA CYS A 37 9.10 5.12 -15.81
C CYS A 37 10.17 6.20 -16.01
N GLY A 38 11.17 6.27 -15.13
CA GLY A 38 12.33 7.14 -15.29
C GLY A 38 13.22 6.73 -16.46
N ALA A 39 13.51 5.44 -16.61
CA ALA A 39 14.31 4.88 -17.72
C ALA A 39 13.62 5.02 -19.08
N LEU A 40 12.29 4.97 -19.11
CA LEU A 40 11.48 5.25 -20.31
C LEU A 40 11.29 6.76 -20.56
N HIS A 41 11.90 7.63 -19.75
CA HIS A 41 11.78 9.08 -19.81
C HIS A 41 10.33 9.62 -19.73
N LEU A 42 9.39 8.85 -19.18
CA LEU A 42 7.99 9.24 -19.09
C LEU A 42 7.78 10.41 -18.12
N THR A 43 8.46 10.37 -16.97
CA THR A 43 8.42 11.45 -15.98
C THR A 43 9.07 12.72 -16.53
N THR A 44 10.24 12.59 -17.16
CA THR A 44 10.96 13.71 -17.77
C THR A 44 10.20 14.33 -18.96
N ALA A 45 9.56 13.51 -19.80
CA ALA A 45 8.74 13.99 -20.92
C ALA A 45 7.56 14.85 -20.45
N LEU A 46 7.07 14.62 -19.23
CA LEU A 46 6.01 15.37 -18.58
C LEU A 46 6.53 16.47 -17.63
N GLY A 47 7.82 16.81 -17.72
CA GLY A 47 8.45 17.90 -16.96
C GLY A 47 8.67 17.58 -15.48
N VAL A 48 8.67 16.30 -15.11
CA VAL A 48 8.86 15.82 -13.72
C VAL A 48 10.21 15.17 -13.57
N GLN A 49 11.05 15.72 -12.69
CA GLN A 49 12.40 15.24 -12.40
C GLN A 49 12.42 14.23 -11.25
N ILE A 50 11.54 13.23 -11.31
CA ILE A 50 11.56 12.09 -10.40
C ILE A 50 12.33 10.97 -11.09
N VAL A 51 13.59 10.80 -10.70
CA VAL A 51 14.44 9.70 -11.16
C VAL A 51 14.90 8.93 -9.91
N PRO A 52 14.10 7.99 -9.40
CA PRO A 52 14.51 7.18 -8.28
C PRO A 52 15.57 6.19 -8.75
N PRO A 53 16.75 6.16 -8.12
CA PRO A 53 17.78 5.19 -8.46
C PRO A 53 17.36 3.79 -7.95
N LEU A 54 17.53 2.75 -8.77
CA LEU A 54 17.29 1.37 -8.35
C LEU A 54 18.47 0.86 -7.51
N LEU A 55 18.56 1.33 -6.26
CA LEU A 55 19.59 0.95 -5.30
C LEU A 55 19.08 -0.13 -4.34
N LYS A 56 20.00 -0.93 -3.77
CA LYS A 56 19.68 -1.97 -2.78
C LYS A 56 18.95 -1.40 -1.56
N ASP A 57 19.34 -0.20 -1.13
CA ASP A 57 18.74 0.48 0.02
C ASP A 57 17.30 0.90 -0.26
N ASP A 58 16.98 1.28 -1.50
CA ASP A 58 15.61 1.62 -1.89
C ASP A 58 14.74 0.36 -1.91
N LEU A 59 15.25 -0.78 -2.39
CA LEU A 59 14.52 -2.05 -2.34
C LEU A 59 14.18 -2.46 -0.90
N TYR A 60 15.15 -2.39 0.02
CA TYR A 60 14.90 -2.72 1.43
C TYR A 60 13.86 -1.79 2.06
N SER A 61 14.02 -0.48 1.85
CA SER A 61 13.09 0.54 2.34
C SER A 61 11.67 0.29 1.81
N LYS A 62 11.52 0.10 0.50
CA LYS A 62 10.22 -0.14 -0.16
C LYS A 62 9.55 -1.42 0.28
N THR A 63 10.33 -2.48 0.51
CA THR A 63 9.84 -3.77 1.03
C THR A 63 9.30 -3.59 2.45
N PHE A 64 10.07 -2.96 3.33
CA PHE A 64 9.69 -2.75 4.73
C PHE A 64 8.48 -1.83 4.87
N TRP A 65 8.55 -0.64 4.28
CA TRP A 65 7.44 0.32 4.31
C TRP A 65 6.21 -0.22 3.58
N GLY A 66 6.41 -0.95 2.48
CA GLY A 66 5.34 -1.64 1.77
C GLY A 66 4.60 -2.62 2.68
N GLY A 67 5.34 -3.45 3.44
CA GLY A 67 4.77 -4.36 4.43
C GLY A 67 4.01 -3.64 5.55
N LEU A 68 4.57 -2.54 6.08
CA LEU A 68 3.94 -1.73 7.11
C LEU A 68 2.60 -1.14 6.62
N TRP A 69 2.58 -0.53 5.44
CA TRP A 69 1.35 -0.03 4.83
C TRP A 69 0.38 -1.17 4.47
N GLY A 70 0.89 -2.37 4.19
CA GLY A 70 0.08 -3.57 3.95
C GLY A 70 -0.80 -3.94 5.13
N LEU A 71 -0.41 -3.60 6.37
CA LEU A 71 -1.25 -3.84 7.55
C LEU A 71 -2.58 -3.08 7.50
N LEU A 72 -2.66 -1.97 6.76
CA LEU A 72 -3.92 -1.26 6.54
C LEU A 72 -4.96 -2.14 5.83
N LEU A 73 -4.57 -3.18 5.09
CA LEU A 73 -5.50 -4.13 4.46
C LEU A 73 -6.37 -4.90 5.47
N LEU A 74 -5.94 -4.95 6.72
CA LEU A 74 -6.70 -5.56 7.83
C LEU A 74 -7.82 -4.66 8.35
N LEU A 75 -7.88 -3.40 7.92
CA LEU A 75 -9.01 -2.53 8.26
C LEU A 75 -10.29 -3.00 7.56
N PRO A 76 -11.48 -2.75 8.14
CA PRO A 76 -12.75 -3.20 7.58
C PRO A 76 -13.20 -2.32 6.39
N TRP A 77 -12.42 -2.26 5.31
CA TRP A 77 -12.68 -1.44 4.11
C TRP A 77 -14.04 -1.67 3.47
N ARG A 78 -14.59 -2.88 3.61
CA ARG A 78 -15.94 -3.22 3.13
C ARG A 78 -17.06 -2.46 3.84
N LYS A 79 -16.83 -1.97 5.06
CA LYS A 79 -17.76 -1.06 5.76
C LYS A 79 -17.78 0.32 5.12
N LEU A 80 -16.67 0.74 4.48
CA LEU A 80 -16.56 2.03 3.82
C LEU A 80 -17.06 1.99 2.37
N THR A 81 -16.65 0.97 1.60
CA THR A 81 -17.08 0.81 0.20
C THR A 81 -17.01 -0.65 -0.24
N LYS A 82 -17.91 -1.08 -1.12
CA LYS A 82 -17.90 -2.43 -1.72
C LYS A 82 -17.01 -2.52 -2.97
N HIS A 83 -16.59 -1.38 -3.54
CA HIS A 83 -15.82 -1.35 -4.78
C HIS A 83 -14.33 -1.54 -4.51
N TRP A 84 -13.75 -2.66 -4.97
CA TRP A 84 -12.36 -3.02 -4.74
C TRP A 84 -11.36 -1.95 -5.25
N ALA A 85 -11.62 -1.38 -6.44
CA ALA A 85 -10.75 -0.36 -7.03
C ALA A 85 -10.71 0.91 -6.18
N LEU A 86 -11.84 1.29 -5.57
CA LEU A 86 -11.90 2.43 -4.66
C LEU A 86 -11.17 2.13 -3.34
N GLN A 87 -11.24 0.90 -2.82
CA GLN A 87 -10.46 0.52 -1.64
C GLN A 87 -8.95 0.63 -1.92
N ALA A 88 -8.48 0.10 -3.05
CA ALA A 88 -7.08 0.20 -3.45
C ALA A 88 -6.66 1.66 -3.72
N PHE A 89 -7.52 2.47 -4.32
CA PHE A 89 -7.26 3.89 -4.49
C PHE A 89 -7.08 4.61 -3.14
N LEU A 90 -8.02 4.41 -2.21
CA LEU A 90 -7.97 5.02 -0.87
C LEU A 90 -6.75 4.56 -0.08
N LEU A 91 -6.39 3.28 -0.17
CA LEU A 91 -5.18 2.74 0.45
C LEU A 91 -3.92 3.41 -0.11
N GLY A 92 -3.84 3.59 -1.44
CA GLY A 92 -2.74 4.30 -2.09
C GLY A 92 -2.61 5.77 -1.65
N CYS A 93 -3.70 6.42 -1.25
CA CYS A 93 -3.67 7.80 -0.78
C CYS A 93 -2.83 7.98 0.49
N PHE A 94 -2.82 7.02 1.42
CA PHE A 94 -2.07 7.14 2.68
C PHE A 94 -0.56 7.33 2.48
N PRO A 95 0.16 6.41 1.80
CA PRO A 95 1.57 6.59 1.51
C PRO A 95 1.83 7.79 0.61
N SER A 96 0.92 8.15 -0.31
CA SER A 96 1.05 9.36 -1.13
C SER A 96 1.05 10.63 -0.29
N LEU A 97 0.14 10.77 0.66
CA LEU A 97 0.06 11.94 1.54
C LEU A 97 1.32 12.05 2.41
N VAL A 98 1.77 10.93 2.98
CA VAL A 98 3.02 10.89 3.76
C VAL A 98 4.22 11.29 2.88
N GLN A 99 4.31 10.76 1.67
CA GLN A 99 5.41 11.10 0.78
C GLN A 99 5.40 12.58 0.38
N LEU A 100 4.24 13.13 0.04
CA LEU A 100 4.10 14.51 -0.46
C LEU A 100 4.28 15.56 0.63
N PHE A 101 3.82 15.29 1.86
CA PHE A 101 3.75 16.29 2.92
C PHE A 101 4.71 16.05 4.07
N LEU A 102 5.30 14.86 4.19
CA LEU A 102 6.32 14.57 5.20
C LEU A 102 7.66 14.27 4.55
N VAL A 103 7.74 13.27 3.65
CA VAL A 103 9.03 12.84 3.10
C VAL A 103 9.65 13.91 2.20
N PHE A 104 8.91 14.47 1.24
CA PHE A 104 9.49 15.48 0.35
C PHE A 104 9.97 16.74 1.09
N PRO A 105 9.19 17.37 1.99
CA PRO A 105 9.67 18.54 2.74
C PRO A 105 10.84 18.26 3.68
N LEU A 106 10.93 17.06 4.26
CA LEU A 106 11.95 16.74 5.26
C LEU A 106 13.25 16.18 4.66
N ASN A 107 13.16 15.54 3.49
CA ASN A 107 14.27 14.79 2.90
C ASN A 107 14.76 15.36 1.56
N THR A 108 14.05 16.33 0.97
CA THR A 108 14.43 16.92 -0.32
C THR A 108 14.20 18.43 -0.33
N ASP A 109 14.92 19.13 -1.20
CA ASP A 109 14.72 20.58 -1.40
C ASP A 109 13.48 20.90 -2.28
N ALA A 110 12.68 19.89 -2.64
CA ALA A 110 11.53 20.03 -3.53
C ALA A 110 10.32 20.72 -2.89
N GLY A 111 10.32 20.88 -1.56
CA GLY A 111 9.23 21.47 -0.80
C GLY A 111 7.95 20.61 -0.72
N ALA A 112 6.87 21.21 -0.22
CA ALA A 112 5.57 20.55 -0.08
C ALA A 112 5.03 20.08 -1.43
N ALA A 113 4.45 18.88 -1.44
CA ALA A 113 3.94 18.22 -2.64
C ALA A 113 5.00 17.96 -3.74
N GLY A 114 6.28 18.19 -3.47
CA GLY A 114 7.37 17.95 -4.42
C GLY A 114 7.32 18.86 -5.65
N LEU A 115 6.71 20.05 -5.53
CA LEU A 115 6.53 20.96 -6.65
C LEU A 115 7.86 21.45 -7.25
N GLY A 116 8.94 21.47 -6.45
CA GLY A 116 10.29 21.76 -6.94
C GLY A 116 10.82 20.72 -7.94
N LEU A 117 10.25 19.51 -7.99
CA LEU A 117 10.58 18.47 -8.98
C LEU A 117 9.70 18.55 -10.23
N GLY A 118 8.70 19.45 -10.25
CA GLY A 118 7.75 19.63 -11.35
C GLY A 118 6.30 19.61 -10.85
N THR A 119 5.43 20.38 -11.50
CA THR A 119 4.02 20.57 -11.08
C THR A 119 3.20 19.28 -11.09
N LEU A 120 3.56 18.29 -11.93
CA LEU A 120 2.88 17.00 -12.01
C LEU A 120 3.43 15.94 -11.04
N THR A 121 4.43 16.28 -10.22
CA THR A 121 5.00 15.39 -9.19
C THR A 121 3.93 14.73 -8.30
N PRO A 122 2.92 15.46 -7.76
CA PRO A 122 1.88 14.84 -6.95
C PRO A 122 1.13 13.73 -7.68
N VAL A 123 0.81 13.95 -8.96
CA VAL A 123 0.06 12.99 -9.78
C VAL A 123 0.86 11.71 -9.95
N PHE A 124 2.16 11.81 -10.23
CA PHE A 124 3.05 10.66 -10.32
C PHE A 124 3.21 9.93 -8.99
N VAL A 125 3.29 10.65 -7.86
CA VAL A 125 3.36 10.03 -6.54
C VAL A 125 2.10 9.25 -6.22
N PHE A 126 0.92 9.79 -6.55
CA PHE A 126 -0.34 9.05 -6.45
C PHE A 126 -0.36 7.83 -7.37
N PHE A 127 0.08 7.98 -8.62
CA PHE A 127 0.16 6.88 -9.57
C PHE A 127 1.05 5.75 -9.06
N PHE A 128 2.29 6.04 -8.64
CA PHE A 128 3.22 5.02 -8.18
C PHE A 128 2.73 4.32 -6.91
N ASN A 129 2.21 5.05 -5.93
CA ASN A 129 1.72 4.44 -4.70
C ASN A 129 0.39 3.70 -4.90
N THR A 130 -0.47 4.17 -5.78
CA THR A 130 -1.75 3.50 -6.04
C THR A 130 -1.58 2.31 -6.97
N VAL A 131 -1.11 2.56 -8.20
CA VAL A 131 -0.97 1.54 -9.24
C VAL A 131 0.21 0.61 -8.95
N GLY A 132 1.33 1.17 -8.50
CA GLY A 132 2.56 0.40 -8.23
C GLY A 132 2.55 -0.35 -6.91
N TRP A 133 1.90 0.17 -5.86
CA TRP A 133 1.87 -0.50 -4.55
C TRP A 133 0.48 -1.03 -4.19
N SER A 134 -0.53 -0.17 -4.10
CA SER A 134 -1.80 -0.54 -3.46
C SER A 134 -2.61 -1.56 -4.27
N PHE A 135 -2.65 -1.44 -5.59
CA PHE A 135 -3.40 -2.38 -6.45
C PHE A 135 -2.81 -3.80 -6.37
N PRO A 136 -1.50 -4.00 -6.57
CA PRO A 136 -0.89 -5.32 -6.40
C PRO A 136 -0.99 -5.87 -4.98
N ALA A 137 -0.81 -5.04 -3.95
CA ALA A 137 -0.95 -5.46 -2.56
C ALA A 137 -2.38 -5.95 -2.28
N PHE A 138 -3.39 -5.17 -2.70
CA PHE A 138 -4.78 -5.56 -2.53
C PHE A 138 -5.13 -6.83 -3.30
N ALA A 139 -4.67 -6.96 -4.56
CA ALA A 139 -4.88 -8.14 -5.38
C ALA A 139 -4.28 -9.38 -4.73
N TRP A 140 -3.02 -9.31 -4.26
CA TRP A 140 -2.38 -10.40 -3.54
C TRP A 140 -3.14 -10.79 -2.29
N PHE A 141 -3.52 -9.81 -1.48
CA PHE A 141 -4.27 -10.06 -0.25
C PHE A 141 -5.64 -10.69 -0.53
N ALA A 142 -6.34 -10.24 -1.57
CA ALA A 142 -7.64 -10.80 -1.96
C ALA A 142 -7.53 -12.27 -2.38
N LEU A 143 -6.42 -12.65 -3.03
CA LEU A 143 -6.12 -14.02 -3.49
C LEU A 143 -5.62 -14.94 -2.37
N ALA A 144 -4.73 -14.44 -1.51
CA ALA A 144 -4.03 -15.25 -0.52
C ALA A 144 -4.73 -15.30 0.85
N ALA A 145 -5.55 -14.31 1.19
CA ALA A 145 -6.19 -14.25 2.50
C ALA A 145 -7.29 -15.32 2.65
N PRO A 146 -7.47 -15.90 3.86
CA PRO A 146 -8.47 -16.93 4.13
C PRO A 146 -9.88 -16.54 3.67
N HIS A 147 -10.65 -17.52 3.16
CA HIS A 147 -11.99 -17.30 2.59
C HIS A 147 -12.99 -16.66 3.58
N ASN A 148 -12.80 -16.86 4.88
CA ASN A 148 -13.63 -16.32 5.97
C ASN A 148 -13.00 -15.10 6.68
N ARG A 149 -12.07 -14.37 6.05
CA ARG A 149 -11.34 -13.24 6.68
C ARG A 149 -12.24 -12.16 7.28
N GLU A 150 -13.43 -11.96 6.73
CA GLU A 150 -14.37 -10.93 7.21
C GLU A 150 -14.80 -11.16 8.65
N LYS A 151 -14.94 -12.43 9.06
CA LYS A 151 -15.27 -12.80 10.44
C LYS A 151 -14.21 -12.37 11.46
N TYR A 152 -12.95 -12.27 11.01
CA TYR A 152 -11.80 -11.93 11.86
C TYR A 152 -11.40 -10.44 11.75
N ILE A 153 -11.77 -9.77 10.66
CA ILE A 153 -11.50 -8.34 10.44
C ILE A 153 -12.59 -7.45 11.05
N ALA A 154 -13.85 -7.89 10.99
CA ALA A 154 -14.99 -7.04 11.31
C ALA A 154 -15.40 -7.05 12.78
N ASP A 155 -14.91 -8.02 13.58
CA ASP A 155 -15.23 -8.15 14.99
C ASP A 155 -14.03 -8.54 15.90
N PRO A 156 -13.51 -7.62 16.72
CA PRO A 156 -12.52 -7.93 17.74
C PRO A 156 -13.07 -8.76 18.92
N ALA A 157 -14.39 -8.92 19.06
CA ALA A 157 -15.05 -9.66 20.14
C ALA A 157 -15.54 -11.07 19.74
N GLY A 158 -15.45 -11.46 18.46
CA GLY A 158 -15.82 -12.81 17.98
C GLY A 158 -17.32 -13.13 18.00
N ASN A 159 -18.18 -12.15 18.19
CA ASN A 159 -19.60 -12.25 17.93
C ASN A 159 -19.88 -12.35 16.41
N PRO A 160 -20.77 -13.25 15.98
CA PRO A 160 -21.32 -13.17 14.65
C PRO A 160 -21.98 -11.79 14.51
N LEU A 161 -21.53 -11.00 13.53
CA LEU A 161 -22.30 -9.86 13.06
C LEU A 161 -23.56 -10.46 12.44
N LEU A 162 -24.63 -10.47 13.26
CA LEU A 162 -26.03 -10.79 12.99
C LEU A 162 -26.34 -11.37 11.59
N ASP A 163 -26.75 -12.65 11.62
CA ASP A 163 -27.59 -13.42 10.68
C ASP A 163 -27.42 -13.23 9.17
#